data_AF-A0A175WFY5-F1
#
_entry.id   AF-A0A175WFY5-F1
#
_cell.length_a   1.000
_cell.length_b   1.000
_cell.length_c   1.000
_cell.angle_alpha   90.00
_cell.angle_beta   90.00
_cell.angle_gamma   90.00
#
_symmetry.space_group_name_H-M   'P 1'
#
loop_
_entity.id
_entity.type
_entity.pdbx_description
1 polymer ?
#
loop_
_entity_poly.entity_id
_entity_poly.type
_entity_poly.pdbx_seq_one_letter_code
_entity_poly.pdbx_strand_id
1 'polypeptide(L)'
;MDLKLGFRRARGILRNARGTHQESLPDQSQRCFVCPACGNLDIHYFDPPEGDERLFADAPSRTVHAAGLRAASSSCLACRAMLSLLEQGPGGIDDEETVVIRAFENTLVFDTHQPPDLPSGRYELYRQRQSENPPKLWPAVGTARTLGPHFSISDAHALIVSWMDECTSKHTECGRNADSRLPTRVIAVGLGDKKDPYLYETQRNETGRYIVLSHCWGPPEHRPPRTTNANLSQRKLSIPVKDLPPTFSDAVQLSRALEISYLWIDSLCIIQDNAADWEQEAARMADVYKSAVLTISADGAVDSRVGLFPPVKQRRHSVSIKTCCPADFEAATDPEYLYGRMTDLYVNMDRVFGVHTAGSAEDAEPLSR
;
A
#
# COMPACT_ATOMS: atom_id res chain seq x y z
N MET A 1 -0.48 -9.10 -2.84
CA MET A 1 0.58 -8.42 -2.09
C MET A 1 1.28 -7.49 -3.03
N ASP A 2 1.05 -6.21 -2.87
CA ASP A 2 2.13 -5.28 -3.18
C ASP A 2 2.79 -4.99 -1.85
N LEU A 3 4.03 -5.43 -1.67
CA LEU A 3 4.91 -4.80 -0.71
C LEU A 3 5.19 -3.39 -1.27
N LYS A 4 4.32 -2.43 -0.98
CA LYS A 4 4.68 -1.01 -1.08
C LYS A 4 5.58 -0.72 0.11
N LEU A 5 6.89 -0.82 -0.09
CA LEU A 5 7.84 -0.22 0.83
C LEU A 5 7.66 1.30 0.75
N GLY A 6 7.13 1.88 1.82
CA GLY A 6 7.00 3.33 1.96
C GLY A 6 8.37 3.97 1.94
N PHE A 7 8.75 4.49 0.77
CA PHE A 7 9.87 5.41 0.64
C PHE A 7 9.40 6.82 0.99
N ARG A 8 10.19 7.52 1.81
CA ARG A 8 10.04 8.95 2.05
C ARG A 8 9.92 9.68 0.71
N ARG A 9 8.76 10.28 0.42
CA ARG A 9 8.65 11.43 -0.49
C ARG A 9 7.39 12.26 -0.20
N ALA A 10 7.67 13.49 0.22
CA ALA A 10 6.87 14.72 0.12
C ALA A 10 5.34 14.65 0.35
N ARG A 11 4.93 14.92 1.60
CA ARG A 11 3.75 15.80 1.84
C ARG A 11 4.03 17.13 1.11
N GLY A 12 3.48 17.31 -0.07
CA GLY A 12 3.70 18.53 -0.86
C GLY A 12 2.97 18.67 -2.20
N ILE A 13 2.39 17.63 -2.80
CA ILE A 13 1.92 17.70 -4.20
C ILE A 13 0.39 17.84 -4.37
N LEU A 14 -0.43 17.75 -3.30
CA LEU A 14 -1.88 18.06 -3.40
C LEU A 14 -2.23 19.53 -3.20
N ARG A 15 -1.27 20.43 -2.94
CA ARG A 15 -1.48 21.89 -2.90
C ARG A 15 -1.00 22.65 -4.14
N ASN A 16 -0.34 22.00 -5.10
CA ASN A 16 0.18 22.67 -6.31
C ASN A 16 -0.58 22.37 -7.61
N ALA A 17 -1.70 21.62 -7.58
CA ALA A 17 -2.61 21.55 -8.73
C ALA A 17 -3.39 22.87 -9.00
N ARG A 18 -3.10 23.95 -8.25
CA ARG A 18 -3.68 25.29 -8.44
C ARG A 18 -2.63 26.42 -8.54
N GLY A 19 -1.36 26.11 -8.80
CA GLY A 19 -0.27 27.10 -8.80
C GLY A 19 0.63 27.06 -10.04
N THR A 20 0.36 27.94 -10.99
CA THR A 20 1.30 28.56 -11.94
C THR A 20 2.38 27.68 -12.59
N HIS A 21 1.96 26.78 -13.47
CA HIS A 21 2.74 26.47 -14.68
C HIS A 21 1.78 26.61 -15.87
N GLN A 22 1.98 27.67 -16.65
CA GLN A 22 1.51 27.76 -18.04
C GLN A 22 2.31 26.74 -18.87
N GLU A 23 2.10 25.45 -18.61
CA GLU A 23 2.41 24.44 -19.61
C GLU A 23 1.30 24.55 -20.65
N SER A 24 1.68 24.96 -21.86
CA SER A 24 0.81 25.04 -23.02
C SER A 24 0.00 23.75 -23.13
N LEU A 25 -1.31 23.85 -22.96
CA LEU A 25 -2.25 22.79 -23.27
C LEU A 25 -1.91 22.27 -24.68
N PRO A 26 -1.77 20.94 -24.88
CA PRO A 26 -1.70 20.38 -26.22
C PRO A 26 -2.92 20.88 -27.01
N ASP A 27 -2.69 21.21 -28.27
CA ASP A 27 -3.69 21.73 -29.21
C ASP A 27 -5.06 21.02 -29.02
N GLN A 28 -6.08 21.79 -28.67
CA GLN A 28 -7.42 21.28 -28.37
C GLN A 28 -8.10 20.64 -29.58
N SER A 29 -7.52 20.79 -30.78
CA SER A 29 -8.04 20.27 -32.05
C SER A 29 -7.93 18.75 -32.24
N GLN A 30 -7.21 18.03 -31.37
CA GLN A 30 -7.00 16.57 -31.46
C GLN A 30 -7.61 15.74 -30.31
N ARG A 31 -8.49 16.32 -29.48
CA ARG A 31 -9.11 15.57 -28.37
C ARG A 31 -10.02 14.45 -28.88
N CYS A 32 -9.59 13.20 -28.70
CA CYS A 32 -10.47 12.02 -28.76
C CYS A 32 -11.75 12.28 -27.96
N PHE A 33 -12.90 11.88 -28.51
CA PHE A 33 -14.21 11.96 -27.87
C PHE A 33 -14.13 11.53 -26.40
N VAL A 34 -14.55 12.40 -25.47
CA VAL A 34 -14.56 12.09 -24.03
C VAL A 34 -15.68 11.12 -23.76
N CYS A 35 -15.34 9.91 -23.30
CA CYS A 35 -16.34 8.91 -23.00
C CYS A 35 -17.27 9.39 -21.85
N PRO A 36 -18.60 9.44 -22.04
CA PRO A 36 -19.53 9.88 -21.01
C PRO A 36 -19.62 8.90 -19.83
N ALA A 37 -19.21 7.64 -20.02
CA ALA A 37 -19.19 6.65 -18.96
C ALA A 37 -17.97 6.82 -18.03
N CYS A 38 -16.75 6.76 -18.58
CA CYS A 38 -15.52 6.73 -17.78
C CYS A 38 -14.65 7.99 -17.83
N GLY A 39 -15.00 8.99 -18.64
CA GLY A 39 -14.17 10.19 -18.81
C GLY A 39 -12.81 9.92 -19.43
N ASN A 40 -12.69 8.83 -20.19
CA ASN A 40 -11.41 8.29 -20.67
C ASN A 40 -10.39 7.99 -19.55
N LEU A 41 -10.86 7.77 -18.31
CA LEU A 41 -10.02 7.61 -17.11
C LEU A 41 -9.09 8.81 -16.83
N ASP A 42 -9.47 9.98 -17.33
CA ASP A 42 -8.78 11.23 -17.02
C ASP A 42 -9.42 11.85 -15.76
N ILE A 43 -8.60 12.01 -14.72
CA ILE A 43 -8.98 12.52 -13.40
C ILE A 43 -9.60 13.92 -13.45
N HIS A 44 -9.36 14.68 -14.52
CA HIS A 44 -9.99 15.99 -14.72
C HIS A 44 -11.50 15.89 -14.95
N TYR A 45 -12.02 14.71 -15.29
CA TYR A 45 -13.45 14.43 -15.45
C TYR A 45 -14.01 13.58 -14.29
N PHE A 46 -13.33 13.55 -13.14
CA PHE A 46 -13.79 12.88 -11.93
C PHE A 46 -14.38 13.92 -10.98
N ASP A 47 -15.35 13.50 -10.20
CA ASP A 47 -15.93 14.31 -9.12
C ASP A 47 -14.86 14.54 -8.04
N PRO A 48 -14.79 15.75 -7.48
CA PRO A 48 -13.86 16.04 -6.41
C PRO A 48 -14.20 15.19 -5.17
N PRO A 49 -13.23 14.98 -4.27
CA PRO A 49 -13.47 14.30 -3.02
C PRO A 49 -14.63 14.92 -2.25
N GLU A 50 -15.64 14.11 -1.93
CA GLU A 50 -16.69 14.45 -0.97
C GLU A 50 -16.03 14.33 0.40
N GLY A 51 -15.96 15.41 1.18
CA GLY A 51 -15.22 15.46 2.46
C GLY A 51 -15.80 14.60 3.59
N ASP A 52 -16.17 13.36 3.32
CA ASP A 52 -16.57 12.33 4.28
C ASP A 52 -15.32 11.85 5.05
N GLU A 53 -15.44 11.56 6.34
CA GLU A 53 -14.33 11.08 7.17
C GLU A 53 -14.01 9.59 6.94
N ARG A 54 -14.67 8.95 5.98
CA ARG A 54 -14.42 7.55 5.62
C ARG A 54 -13.19 7.44 4.73
N LEU A 55 -12.30 6.48 5.06
CA LEU A 55 -11.19 6.03 4.22
C LEU A 55 -11.57 6.08 2.74
N PHE A 56 -10.77 6.78 1.92
CA PHE A 56 -10.95 7.04 0.48
C PHE A 56 -11.82 8.23 0.05
N ALA A 57 -12.45 8.94 0.98
CA ALA A 57 -13.22 10.13 0.67
C ALA A 57 -12.39 11.24 -0.02
N ASP A 58 -11.09 11.28 0.25
CA ASP A 58 -10.15 12.28 -0.30
C ASP A 58 -9.68 12.02 -1.75
N ALA A 59 -10.12 10.95 -2.41
CA ALA A 59 -9.80 10.73 -3.83
C ALA A 59 -10.88 11.23 -4.78
N PRO A 60 -10.48 11.88 -5.90
CA PRO A 60 -11.38 12.07 -7.02
C PRO A 60 -11.96 10.74 -7.46
N SER A 61 -13.26 10.71 -7.71
CA SER A 61 -13.97 9.50 -8.09
C SER A 61 -14.92 9.72 -9.25
N ARG A 62 -15.30 8.64 -9.92
CA ARG A 62 -16.32 8.67 -10.95
C ARG A 62 -17.18 7.43 -10.83
N THR A 63 -18.47 7.64 -10.66
CA THR A 63 -19.44 6.56 -10.52
C THR A 63 -20.11 6.29 -11.85
N VAL A 64 -20.17 5.01 -12.23
CA VAL A 64 -20.82 4.57 -13.48
C VAL A 64 -21.57 3.26 -13.26
N HIS A 65 -22.79 3.16 -13.79
CA HIS A 65 -23.51 1.89 -13.82
C HIS A 65 -22.84 0.90 -14.76
N ALA A 66 -22.81 -0.38 -14.40
CA ALA A 66 -22.27 -1.45 -15.22
C ALA A 66 -22.93 -1.48 -16.62
N ALA A 67 -24.25 -1.25 -16.72
CA ALA A 67 -24.95 -1.10 -17.99
C ALA A 67 -24.35 0.03 -18.88
N GLY A 68 -24.00 1.16 -18.28
CA GLY A 68 -23.37 2.29 -18.97
C GLY A 68 -21.95 1.97 -19.44
N LEU A 69 -21.18 1.27 -18.60
CA LEU A 69 -19.86 0.77 -18.95
C LEU A 69 -19.92 -0.22 -20.13
N ARG A 70 -20.91 -1.14 -20.09
CA ARG A 70 -21.17 -2.14 -21.12
C ARG A 70 -21.53 -1.49 -22.45
N ALA A 71 -22.46 -0.54 -22.45
CA ALA A 71 -22.84 0.22 -23.65
C ALA A 71 -21.63 0.96 -24.27
N ALA A 72 -20.80 1.59 -23.44
CA ALA A 72 -19.62 2.32 -23.87
C ALA A 72 -18.44 1.41 -24.31
N SER A 73 -18.42 0.13 -23.93
CA SER A 73 -17.32 -0.80 -24.25
C SER A 73 -17.11 -1.03 -25.76
N SER A 74 -18.13 -0.77 -26.57
CA SER A 74 -18.06 -0.86 -28.04
C SER A 74 -17.19 0.25 -28.65
N SER A 75 -17.18 1.44 -28.05
CA SER A 75 -16.54 2.65 -28.59
C SER A 75 -15.46 3.26 -27.70
N CYS A 76 -15.34 2.83 -26.43
CA CYS A 76 -14.34 3.30 -25.48
C CYS A 76 -13.45 2.14 -25.01
N LEU A 77 -12.14 2.23 -25.31
CA LEU A 77 -11.14 1.23 -24.90
C LEU A 77 -11.04 1.09 -23.38
N ALA A 78 -11.12 2.19 -22.64
CA ALA A 78 -11.09 2.15 -21.18
C ALA A 78 -12.33 1.47 -20.58
N CYS A 79 -13.52 1.69 -21.16
CA CYS A 79 -14.73 0.99 -20.73
C CYS A 79 -14.62 -0.51 -21.02
N ARG A 80 -14.11 -0.88 -22.20
CA ARG A 80 -13.82 -2.28 -22.55
C ARG A 80 -12.82 -2.93 -21.59
N ALA A 81 -11.79 -2.17 -21.20
CA ALA A 81 -10.78 -2.59 -20.22
C ALA A 81 -11.39 -3.02 -18.90
N MET A 82 -12.13 -2.10 -18.30
CA MET A 82 -12.76 -2.28 -17.01
C MET A 82 -13.79 -3.40 -17.11
N LEU A 83 -14.68 -3.38 -18.12
CA LEU A 83 -15.69 -4.41 -18.27
C LEU A 83 -15.08 -5.81 -18.36
N SER A 84 -14.06 -6.00 -19.19
CA SER A 84 -13.40 -7.31 -19.32
C SER A 84 -12.70 -7.77 -18.04
N LEU A 85 -12.24 -6.83 -17.19
CA LEU A 85 -11.68 -7.15 -15.88
C LEU A 85 -12.77 -7.58 -14.91
N LEU A 86 -13.85 -6.81 -14.86
CA LEU A 86 -14.98 -7.03 -13.95
C LEU A 86 -15.72 -8.33 -14.27
N GLU A 87 -15.90 -8.67 -15.56
CA GLU A 87 -16.53 -9.91 -16.01
C GLU A 87 -15.72 -11.17 -15.66
N GLN A 88 -14.41 -11.04 -15.51
CA GLN A 88 -13.56 -12.15 -15.05
C GLN A 88 -13.59 -12.32 -13.53
N GLY A 89 -14.13 -11.35 -12.80
CA GLY A 89 -14.31 -11.39 -11.36
C GLY A 89 -15.17 -12.56 -10.88
N PRO A 90 -15.04 -12.98 -9.60
CA PRO A 90 -15.93 -13.99 -9.02
C PRO A 90 -17.39 -13.50 -9.06
N GLY A 91 -18.21 -14.13 -9.91
CA GLY A 91 -19.62 -13.76 -10.11
C GLY A 91 -19.89 -12.85 -11.31
N GLY A 92 -18.85 -12.38 -12.01
CA GLY A 92 -18.99 -11.41 -13.10
C GLY A 92 -19.44 -10.04 -12.61
N ILE A 93 -20.08 -9.26 -13.50
CA ILE A 93 -20.72 -7.98 -13.16
C ILE A 93 -22.11 -7.91 -13.78
N ASP A 94 -23.11 -7.63 -12.94
CA ASP A 94 -24.50 -7.41 -13.34
C ASP A 94 -24.72 -5.96 -13.79
N ASP A 95 -25.66 -5.74 -14.71
CA ASP A 95 -25.97 -4.41 -15.25
C ASP A 95 -26.54 -3.45 -14.20
N GLU A 96 -27.13 -3.98 -13.12
CA GLU A 96 -27.62 -3.21 -11.95
C GLU A 96 -26.49 -2.74 -11.01
N GLU A 97 -25.30 -3.33 -11.10
CA GLU A 97 -24.18 -2.95 -10.25
C GLU A 97 -23.63 -1.57 -10.60
N THR A 98 -23.10 -0.91 -9.57
CA THR A 98 -22.42 0.37 -9.71
C THR A 98 -20.92 0.18 -9.59
N VAL A 99 -20.15 0.80 -10.48
CA VAL A 99 -18.69 0.82 -10.48
C VAL A 99 -18.23 2.20 -10.05
N VAL A 100 -17.57 2.30 -8.90
CA VAL A 100 -16.94 3.52 -8.42
C VAL A 100 -15.46 3.48 -8.79
N ILE A 101 -15.07 4.31 -9.74
CA ILE A 101 -13.69 4.47 -10.20
C ILE A 101 -13.01 5.51 -9.30
N ARG A 102 -11.93 5.16 -8.62
CA ARG A 102 -11.18 6.08 -7.75
C ARG A 102 -9.73 6.18 -8.19
N ALA A 103 -9.19 7.39 -8.20
CA ALA A 103 -7.79 7.63 -8.54
C ALA A 103 -6.96 7.92 -7.28
N PHE A 104 -5.97 7.05 -7.00
CA PHE A 104 -5.04 7.18 -5.88
C PHE A 104 -3.61 7.20 -6.39
N GLU A 105 -2.96 8.36 -6.32
CA GLU A 105 -1.60 8.55 -6.81
C GLU A 105 -1.47 8.09 -8.29
N ASN A 106 -0.89 6.91 -8.50
CA ASN A 106 -0.70 6.28 -9.81
C ASN A 106 -1.53 4.99 -9.95
N THR A 107 -2.60 4.83 -9.18
CA THR A 107 -3.42 3.62 -9.16
C THR A 107 -4.87 3.98 -9.39
N LEU A 108 -5.52 3.33 -10.35
CA LEU A 108 -6.97 3.35 -10.51
C LEU A 108 -7.56 2.12 -9.85
N VAL A 109 -8.47 2.35 -8.91
CA VAL A 109 -9.22 1.31 -8.20
C VAL A 109 -10.67 1.37 -8.64
N PHE A 110 -11.27 0.21 -8.89
CA PHE A 110 -12.68 0.05 -9.23
C PHE A 110 -13.35 -0.72 -8.11
N ASP A 111 -14.24 -0.06 -7.37
CA ASP A 111 -15.10 -0.71 -6.40
C ASP A 111 -16.43 -1.05 -7.09
N THR A 112 -16.82 -2.31 -7.07
CA THR A 112 -18.15 -2.74 -7.53
C THR A 112 -19.09 -2.84 -6.34
N HIS A 113 -20.30 -2.34 -6.50
CA HIS A 113 -21.34 -2.33 -5.47
C HIS A 113 -22.61 -2.97 -6.02
N GLN A 114 -23.12 -3.96 -5.30
CA GLN A 114 -24.44 -4.53 -5.52
C GLN A 114 -25.49 -3.77 -4.71
N PRO A 115 -26.70 -3.52 -5.25
CA PRO A 115 -27.79 -2.95 -4.46
C PRO A 115 -28.07 -3.78 -3.20
N PRO A 116 -28.27 -3.17 -2.00
CA PRO A 116 -28.29 -1.73 -1.70
C PRO A 116 -26.92 -1.19 -1.20
N ASP A 117 -25.88 -1.23 -2.03
CA ASP A 117 -24.49 -0.77 -1.79
C ASP A 117 -23.53 -1.74 -1.07
N LEU A 118 -23.77 -3.05 -1.12
CA LEU A 118 -22.77 -4.02 -0.65
C LEU A 118 -21.58 -4.07 -1.61
N PRO A 119 -20.33 -3.84 -1.14
CA PRO A 119 -19.14 -4.02 -1.98
C PRO A 119 -19.05 -5.47 -2.47
N SER A 120 -19.09 -5.68 -3.79
CA SER A 120 -19.00 -7.00 -4.42
C SER A 120 -17.58 -7.36 -4.85
N GLY A 121 -16.73 -6.35 -5.06
CA GLY A 121 -15.34 -6.58 -5.46
C GLY A 121 -14.56 -5.28 -5.59
N ARG A 122 -13.24 -5.40 -5.51
CA ARG A 122 -12.31 -4.30 -5.74
C ARG A 122 -11.26 -4.73 -6.74
N TYR A 123 -11.04 -3.91 -7.75
CA TYR A 123 -10.16 -4.22 -8.87
C TYR A 123 -9.17 -3.09 -9.11
N GLU A 124 -8.02 -3.42 -9.67
CA GLU A 124 -6.99 -2.47 -10.06
C GLU A 124 -6.56 -2.73 -11.50
N LEU A 125 -6.44 -1.66 -12.28
CA LEU A 125 -5.80 -1.68 -13.60
C LEU A 125 -4.40 -1.10 -13.49
N TYR A 126 -3.43 -1.79 -14.08
CA TYR A 126 -2.03 -1.39 -14.04
C TYR A 126 -1.32 -1.81 -15.33
N ARG A 127 -0.18 -1.18 -15.59
CA ARG A 127 0.77 -1.62 -16.61
C ARG A 127 1.87 -2.46 -15.97
N GLN A 128 2.36 -3.47 -16.68
CA GLN A 128 3.54 -4.17 -16.17
C GLN A 128 4.74 -3.22 -16.24
N ARG A 129 5.51 -3.12 -15.15
CA ARG A 129 6.76 -2.37 -15.14
C ARG A 129 7.79 -3.07 -16.06
N GLN A 130 7.75 -2.77 -17.36
CA GLN A 130 8.80 -3.12 -18.31
C GLN A 130 9.85 -2.00 -18.36
N SER A 131 11.09 -2.34 -18.75
CA SER A 131 12.18 -1.38 -18.83
C SER A 131 11.90 -0.34 -19.93
N GLU A 132 11.97 0.94 -19.55
CA GLU A 132 11.97 2.14 -20.41
C GLU A 132 10.63 2.55 -21.08
N ASN A 133 9.97 3.52 -20.41
CA ASN A 133 9.05 4.53 -20.96
C ASN A 133 8.19 4.17 -22.20
N PRO A 134 7.19 3.26 -22.08
CA PRO A 134 6.11 3.24 -23.06
C PRO A 134 5.25 4.51 -22.95
N PRO A 135 4.68 5.02 -24.06
CA PRO A 135 3.82 6.19 -24.06
C PRO A 135 2.68 6.02 -23.04
N LYS A 136 2.37 7.08 -22.29
CA LYS A 136 1.30 7.04 -21.26
C LYS A 136 -0.06 7.24 -21.93
N LEU A 137 -0.67 6.19 -22.49
CA LEU A 137 -2.04 6.29 -23.04
C LEU A 137 -3.05 6.76 -21.98
N TRP A 138 -2.84 6.37 -20.72
CA TRP A 138 -3.61 6.86 -19.57
C TRP A 138 -2.67 7.29 -18.44
N PRO A 139 -2.45 8.60 -18.24
CA PRO A 139 -1.61 9.12 -17.16
C PRO A 139 -2.01 8.63 -15.77
N ALA A 140 -3.30 8.34 -15.56
CA ALA A 140 -3.84 7.81 -14.31
C ALA A 140 -3.52 6.32 -14.06
N VAL A 141 -3.17 5.55 -15.10
CA VAL A 141 -2.80 4.14 -14.96
C VAL A 141 -1.29 4.02 -14.74
N GLY A 142 -0.90 3.74 -13.50
CA GLY A 142 0.48 3.49 -13.13
C GLY A 142 1.00 2.12 -13.55
N THR A 143 2.16 1.77 -13.00
CA THR A 143 2.81 0.49 -13.23
C THR A 143 2.80 -0.34 -11.95
N ALA A 144 2.59 -1.65 -12.07
CA ALA A 144 2.76 -2.59 -10.98
C ALA A 144 3.60 -3.78 -11.43
N ARG A 145 4.11 -4.54 -10.45
CA ARG A 145 4.87 -5.77 -10.71
C ARG A 145 3.95 -6.97 -10.60
N THR A 146 4.05 -7.88 -11.55
CA THR A 146 3.41 -9.20 -11.45
C THR A 146 4.30 -10.11 -10.61
N LEU A 147 3.89 -10.43 -9.39
CA LEU A 147 4.57 -11.43 -8.54
C LEU A 147 4.19 -12.86 -8.98
N GLY A 148 4.86 -13.92 -8.54
CA GLY A 148 4.35 -15.28 -8.76
C GLY A 148 3.09 -15.58 -7.92
N PRO A 149 2.28 -16.61 -8.22
CA PRO A 149 1.22 -17.08 -7.31
C PRO A 149 1.79 -17.71 -6.02
N HIS A 150 3.03 -18.19 -6.08
CA HIS A 150 3.78 -18.78 -4.97
C HIS A 150 4.94 -17.87 -4.54
N PHE A 151 4.73 -16.56 -4.54
CA PHE A 151 5.75 -15.59 -4.14
C PHE A 151 6.23 -15.90 -2.72
N SER A 152 7.50 -16.30 -2.62
CA SER A 152 8.13 -16.80 -1.42
C SER A 152 8.95 -15.71 -0.72
N ILE A 153 9.42 -16.02 0.49
CA ILE A 153 10.38 -15.18 1.20
C ILE A 153 11.68 -14.95 0.39
N SER A 154 12.11 -15.93 -0.41
CA SER A 154 13.30 -15.81 -1.27
C SER A 154 13.07 -14.79 -2.38
N ASP A 155 11.88 -14.82 -3.00
CA ASP A 155 11.49 -13.85 -4.02
C ASP A 155 11.38 -12.44 -3.42
N ALA A 156 10.81 -12.33 -2.21
CA ALA A 156 10.72 -11.08 -1.46
C ALA A 156 12.10 -10.51 -1.13
N HIS A 157 13.00 -11.36 -0.63
CA HIS A 157 14.38 -10.99 -0.34
C HIS A 157 15.09 -10.44 -1.59
N ALA A 158 15.07 -11.18 -2.71
CA ALA A 158 15.70 -10.76 -3.96
C ALA A 158 15.14 -9.41 -4.46
N LEU A 159 13.82 -9.23 -4.36
CA LEU A 159 13.17 -7.98 -4.76
C LEU A 159 13.58 -6.81 -3.85
N ILE A 160 13.56 -6.99 -2.52
CA ILE A 160 13.92 -5.97 -1.54
C ILE A 160 15.39 -5.56 -1.71
N VAL A 161 16.31 -6.51 -1.87
CA VAL A 161 17.73 -6.20 -2.11
C VAL A 161 17.88 -5.35 -3.37
N SER A 162 17.20 -5.71 -4.48
CA SER A 162 17.26 -4.90 -5.71
C SER A 162 16.75 -3.47 -5.53
N TRP A 163 15.72 -3.28 -4.69
CA TRP A 163 15.17 -1.96 -4.38
C TRP A 163 16.07 -1.15 -3.46
N MET A 164 16.68 -1.79 -2.46
CA MET A 164 17.66 -1.16 -1.58
C MET A 164 18.90 -0.72 -2.38
N ASP A 165 19.38 -1.54 -3.30
CA ASP A 165 20.49 -1.20 -4.21
C ASP A 165 20.12 -0.06 -5.15
N GLU A 166 18.94 -0.09 -5.79
CA GLU A 166 18.46 1.01 -6.64
C GLU A 166 18.36 2.31 -5.85
N CYS A 167 17.78 2.26 -4.66
CA CYS A 167 17.61 3.39 -3.77
C CYS A 167 18.95 4.00 -3.35
N THR A 168 19.89 3.18 -2.90
CA THR A 168 21.18 3.65 -2.39
C THR A 168 22.15 4.09 -3.50
N SER A 169 22.03 3.53 -4.70
CA SER A 169 22.89 3.89 -5.85
C SER A 169 22.36 5.04 -6.71
N LYS A 170 21.03 5.21 -6.83
CA LYS A 170 20.43 6.20 -7.75
C LYS A 170 19.76 7.38 -7.08
N HIS A 171 19.33 7.29 -5.81
CA HIS A 171 18.62 8.38 -5.15
C HIS A 171 19.56 9.17 -4.23
N THR A 172 19.89 10.40 -4.62
CA THR A 172 20.74 11.31 -3.84
C THR A 172 20.22 11.59 -2.44
N GLU A 173 18.89 11.68 -2.28
CA GLU A 173 18.23 11.98 -1.00
C GLU A 173 18.03 10.75 -0.11
N CYS A 174 18.15 9.53 -0.65
CA CYS A 174 17.92 8.30 0.11
C CYS A 174 19.22 7.72 0.70
N GLY A 175 20.32 8.46 0.62
CA GLY A 175 21.69 8.03 0.93
C GLY A 175 22.01 7.78 2.41
N ARG A 176 21.26 6.91 3.10
CA ARG A 176 21.68 6.31 4.37
C ARG A 176 21.22 4.84 4.47
N ASN A 177 22.00 3.92 3.90
CA ASN A 177 22.09 2.55 4.42
C ASN A 177 23.05 2.52 5.63
N ALA A 178 22.91 3.51 6.52
CA ALA A 178 23.76 3.71 7.66
C ALA A 178 22.96 3.39 8.93
N ASP A 179 23.68 3.03 9.99
CA ASP A 179 23.08 2.84 11.30
C ASP A 179 22.31 4.09 11.73
N SER A 180 21.12 3.89 12.27
CA SER A 180 20.31 4.93 12.88
C SER A 180 20.19 4.67 14.38
N ARG A 181 19.78 5.69 15.15
CA ARG A 181 19.53 5.50 16.57
C ARG A 181 18.44 4.47 16.76
N LEU A 182 18.70 3.44 17.56
CA LEU A 182 17.69 2.43 17.83
C LEU A 182 16.55 2.99 18.70
N PRO A 183 15.31 2.50 18.52
CA PRO A 183 14.21 2.73 19.46
C PRO A 183 14.56 2.25 20.88
N THR A 184 13.81 2.68 21.90
CA THR A 184 14.01 2.24 23.30
C THR A 184 14.07 0.73 23.45
N ARG A 185 13.25 0.03 22.67
CA ARG A 185 13.20 -1.43 22.62
C ARG A 185 13.08 -1.89 21.18
N VAL A 186 13.77 -2.97 20.85
CA VAL A 186 13.70 -3.68 19.56
C VAL A 186 13.62 -5.18 19.82
N ILE A 187 13.14 -5.93 18.85
CA ILE A 187 13.26 -7.38 18.84
C ILE A 187 14.60 -7.73 18.20
N ALA A 188 15.53 -8.24 19.01
CA ALA A 188 16.78 -8.80 18.52
C ALA A 188 16.48 -10.16 17.88
N VAL A 189 16.48 -10.21 16.55
CA VAL A 189 16.17 -11.42 15.78
C VAL A 189 17.40 -12.29 15.52
N GLY A 190 18.60 -11.71 15.67
CA GLY A 190 19.89 -12.36 15.40
C GLY A 190 20.14 -12.60 13.92
N LEU A 191 21.25 -13.30 13.63
CA LEU A 191 21.58 -13.77 12.29
C LEU A 191 21.38 -15.30 12.24
N GLY A 192 20.53 -15.77 11.33
CA GLY A 192 20.16 -17.18 11.17
C GLY A 192 19.15 -17.73 12.20
N ASP A 193 18.74 -18.98 12.01
CA ASP A 193 17.59 -19.58 12.73
C ASP A 193 17.93 -20.34 14.01
N LYS A 194 19.12 -20.13 14.58
CA LYS A 194 19.61 -20.94 15.71
C LYS A 194 19.11 -20.49 17.08
N LYS A 195 18.58 -19.28 17.20
CA LYS A 195 18.12 -18.71 18.47
C LYS A 195 16.75 -18.07 18.29
N ASP A 196 15.93 -18.17 19.32
CA ASP A 196 14.69 -17.41 19.37
C ASP A 196 15.01 -15.90 19.47
N PRO A 197 14.20 -15.04 18.83
CA PRO A 197 14.25 -13.61 19.07
C PRO A 197 14.02 -13.27 20.54
N TYR A 198 14.39 -12.07 20.95
CA TYR A 198 14.07 -11.55 22.28
C TYR A 198 13.91 -10.03 22.24
N LEU A 199 13.19 -9.48 23.22
CA LEU A 199 13.02 -8.05 23.39
C LEU A 199 14.30 -7.47 24.01
N TYR A 200 15.02 -6.65 23.25
CA TYR A 200 16.23 -5.98 23.69
C TYR A 200 15.94 -4.53 24.04
N GLU A 201 16.29 -4.13 25.26
CA GLU A 201 16.29 -2.72 25.69
C GLU A 201 17.61 -2.08 25.28
N THR A 202 17.53 -1.03 24.49
CA THR A 202 18.70 -0.39 23.88
C THR A 202 19.36 0.57 24.85
N GLN A 203 20.67 0.74 24.69
CA GLN A 203 21.41 1.74 25.43
C GLN A 203 21.17 3.14 24.88
N ARG A 204 21.42 4.16 25.71
CA ARG A 204 21.33 5.55 25.28
C ARG A 204 22.29 5.80 24.12
N ASN A 205 21.75 6.29 23.00
CA ASN A 205 22.46 6.57 21.75
C ASN A 205 23.03 5.33 21.04
N GLU A 206 22.57 4.13 21.38
CA GLU A 206 22.90 2.94 20.61
C GLU A 206 22.37 3.08 19.18
N THR A 207 23.19 2.71 18.21
CA THR A 207 22.86 2.78 16.79
C THR A 207 22.87 1.39 16.17
N GLY A 208 22.01 1.17 15.17
CA GLY A 208 21.99 -0.04 14.40
C GLY A 208 20.95 0.01 13.30
N ARG A 209 20.97 -1.00 12.42
CA ARG A 209 19.95 -1.17 11.39
C ARG A 209 18.77 -1.97 11.94
N TYR A 210 17.57 -1.48 11.73
CA TYR A 210 16.35 -2.19 12.09
C TYR A 210 15.27 -2.05 11.01
N ILE A 211 14.38 -3.03 10.99
CA ILE A 211 13.16 -3.04 10.18
C ILE A 211 11.97 -2.70 11.09
N VAL A 212 10.96 -2.04 10.54
CA VAL A 212 9.65 -1.89 11.19
C VAL A 212 8.62 -2.78 10.49
N LEU A 213 7.75 -3.44 11.28
CA LEU A 213 6.55 -4.10 10.76
C LEU A 213 5.31 -3.25 11.05
N SER A 214 4.69 -2.74 9.99
CA SER A 214 3.33 -2.19 10.02
C SER A 214 2.32 -3.32 9.83
N HIS A 215 1.39 -3.47 10.77
CA HIS A 215 0.41 -4.55 10.72
C HIS A 215 -0.95 -4.16 11.33
N CYS A 216 -2.00 -4.86 10.89
CA CYS A 216 -3.33 -4.74 11.47
C CYS A 216 -3.40 -5.50 12.80
N TRP A 217 -3.89 -4.84 13.84
CA TRP A 217 -4.13 -5.48 15.14
C TRP A 217 -5.29 -6.48 15.14
N GLY A 218 -6.15 -6.46 14.11
CA GLY A 218 -7.35 -7.28 14.04
C GLY A 218 -8.42 -6.97 15.10
N PRO A 219 -9.54 -7.69 15.08
CA PRO A 219 -10.59 -7.61 16.10
C PRO A 219 -10.10 -8.18 17.45
N PRO A 220 -10.82 -7.94 18.56
CA PRO A 220 -10.42 -8.34 19.92
C PRO A 220 -10.01 -9.81 20.08
N GLU A 221 -10.69 -10.72 19.38
CA GLU A 221 -10.43 -12.16 19.38
C GLU A 221 -9.14 -12.55 18.64
N HIS A 222 -8.58 -11.67 17.81
CA HIS A 222 -7.42 -11.91 16.96
C HIS A 222 -6.25 -10.95 17.25
N ARG A 223 -6.25 -10.32 18.43
CA ARG A 223 -5.18 -9.40 18.84
C ARG A 223 -3.81 -10.08 18.75
N PRO A 224 -2.78 -9.37 18.25
CA PRO A 224 -1.43 -9.92 18.22
C PRO A 224 -0.92 -10.17 19.65
N PRO A 225 0.14 -10.98 19.81
CA PRO A 225 0.85 -11.05 21.08
C PRO A 225 1.33 -9.67 21.51
N ARG A 226 1.22 -9.39 22.81
CA ARG A 226 1.57 -8.09 23.41
C ARG A 226 2.62 -8.23 24.49
N THR A 227 3.47 -7.22 24.60
CA THR A 227 4.31 -7.03 25.78
C THR A 227 3.52 -6.33 26.87
N THR A 228 3.54 -6.87 28.07
CA THR A 228 2.94 -6.31 29.28
C THR A 228 3.94 -6.36 30.42
N ASN A 229 3.70 -5.63 31.50
CA ASN A 229 4.57 -5.69 32.68
C ASN A 229 4.78 -7.13 33.18
N ALA A 230 3.73 -7.96 33.13
CA ALA A 230 3.76 -9.34 33.59
C ALA A 230 4.67 -10.27 32.76
N ASN A 231 4.83 -10.00 31.45
CA ASN A 231 5.63 -10.86 30.56
C ASN A 231 6.94 -10.21 30.09
N LEU A 232 7.20 -8.95 30.45
CA LEU A 232 8.37 -8.18 30.03
C LEU A 232 9.69 -8.94 30.29
N SER A 233 9.89 -9.44 31.51
CA SER A 233 11.10 -10.19 31.87
C SER A 233 11.28 -11.45 31.03
N GLN A 234 10.19 -12.16 30.71
CA GLN A 234 10.23 -13.34 29.84
C GLN A 234 10.56 -12.96 28.40
N ARG A 235 9.93 -11.90 27.87
CA ARG A 235 10.18 -11.39 26.51
C ARG A 235 11.63 -10.96 26.31
N LYS A 236 12.29 -10.43 27.34
CA LYS A 236 13.73 -10.10 27.33
C LYS A 236 14.65 -11.32 27.25
N LEU A 237 14.18 -12.49 27.68
CA LEU A 237 14.93 -13.74 27.61
C LEU A 237 14.71 -14.47 26.30
N SER A 238 13.45 -14.60 25.86
CA SER A 238 13.08 -15.29 24.62
C SER A 238 11.65 -14.96 24.19
N ILE A 239 11.46 -14.92 22.88
CA ILE A 239 10.20 -14.87 22.16
C ILE A 239 10.23 -16.04 21.17
N PRO A 240 9.74 -17.22 21.57
CA PRO A 240 9.82 -18.39 20.72
C PRO A 240 9.13 -18.15 19.38
N VAL A 241 9.84 -18.40 18.26
CA VAL A 241 9.29 -18.13 16.92
C VAL A 241 8.01 -18.94 16.67
N LYS A 242 7.93 -20.15 17.23
CA LYS A 242 6.75 -21.02 17.18
C LYS A 242 5.49 -20.43 17.83
N ASP A 243 5.65 -19.47 18.74
CA ASP A 243 4.55 -18.82 19.46
C ASP A 243 4.17 -17.48 18.80
N LEU A 244 4.88 -17.07 17.74
CA LEU A 244 4.56 -15.90 16.95
C LEU A 244 3.52 -16.23 15.89
N PRO A 245 2.55 -15.32 15.64
CA PRO A 245 1.63 -15.49 14.55
C PRO A 245 2.37 -15.38 13.20
N PRO A 246 1.87 -16.02 12.13
CA PRO A 246 2.52 -16.07 10.82
C PRO A 246 3.13 -14.75 10.32
N THR A 247 2.41 -13.63 10.41
CA THR A 247 2.91 -12.32 9.93
C THR A 247 4.19 -11.90 10.68
N PHE A 248 4.28 -12.19 11.98
CA PHE A 248 5.44 -11.82 12.80
C PHE A 248 6.59 -12.79 12.56
N SER A 249 6.30 -14.09 12.43
CA SER A 249 7.30 -15.11 12.09
C SER A 249 7.94 -14.82 10.72
N ASP A 250 7.14 -14.49 9.72
CA ASP A 250 7.62 -14.11 8.38
C ASP A 250 8.48 -12.84 8.45
N ALA A 251 8.10 -11.84 9.25
CA ALA A 251 8.88 -10.62 9.43
C ALA A 251 10.25 -10.90 10.10
N VAL A 252 10.29 -11.80 11.09
CA VAL A 252 11.54 -12.25 11.71
C VAL A 252 12.45 -12.95 10.69
N GLN A 253 11.90 -13.91 9.94
CA GLN A 253 12.65 -14.64 8.91
C GLN A 253 13.17 -13.70 7.81
N LEU A 254 12.34 -12.74 7.37
CA LEU A 254 12.74 -11.78 6.34
C LEU A 254 13.83 -10.84 6.84
N SER A 255 13.74 -10.39 8.10
CA SER A 255 14.80 -9.58 8.73
C SER A 255 16.13 -10.34 8.77
N ARG A 256 16.09 -11.64 9.12
CA ARG A 256 17.28 -12.51 9.11
C ARG A 256 17.84 -12.70 7.70
N ALA A 257 16.99 -12.94 6.71
CA ALA A 257 17.39 -13.10 5.31
C ALA A 257 18.09 -11.84 4.78
N LEU A 258 17.62 -10.65 5.17
CA LEU A 258 18.22 -9.35 4.83
C LEU A 258 19.44 -8.99 5.69
N GLU A 259 19.91 -9.88 6.57
CA GLU A 259 21.01 -9.65 7.51
C GLU A 259 20.81 -8.40 8.40
N ILE A 260 19.56 -8.12 8.78
CA ILE A 260 19.20 -7.04 9.71
C ILE A 260 18.81 -7.65 11.07
N SER A 261 19.62 -7.36 12.08
CA SER A 261 19.55 -8.02 13.39
C SER A 261 18.42 -7.54 14.30
N TYR A 262 17.74 -6.45 13.93
CA TYR A 262 16.71 -5.82 14.76
C TYR A 262 15.40 -5.60 13.99
N LEU A 263 14.29 -5.91 14.65
CA LEU A 263 12.93 -5.70 14.16
C LEU A 263 12.14 -4.91 15.19
N TRP A 264 11.29 -3.99 14.76
CA TRP A 264 10.38 -3.25 15.64
C TRP A 264 8.94 -3.56 15.27
N ILE A 265 8.16 -3.98 16.27
CA ILE A 265 6.73 -4.27 16.18
C ILE A 265 6.08 -3.59 17.38
N ASP A 266 5.18 -2.64 17.15
CA ASP A 266 4.54 -1.83 18.20
C ASP A 266 3.97 -2.69 19.34
N SER A 267 3.27 -3.78 19.01
CA SER A 267 2.64 -4.67 19.98
C SER A 267 3.65 -5.36 20.91
N LEU A 268 4.89 -5.57 20.46
CA LEU A 268 5.96 -6.24 21.23
C LEU A 268 6.97 -5.26 21.84
N CYS A 269 7.22 -4.12 21.20
CA CYS A 269 8.23 -3.16 21.61
C CYS A 269 7.69 -2.08 22.58
N ILE A 270 6.38 -1.96 22.73
CA ILE A 270 5.72 -1.05 23.67
C ILE A 270 5.05 -1.87 24.78
N ILE A 271 5.16 -1.42 26.03
CA ILE A 271 4.49 -2.07 27.17
C ILE A 271 3.02 -1.66 27.17
N GLN A 272 2.16 -2.53 26.67
CA GLN A 272 0.78 -2.22 26.28
C GLN A 272 -0.18 -1.94 27.46
N ASP A 273 0.20 -2.34 28.67
CA ASP A 273 -0.53 -2.10 29.92
C ASP A 273 0.12 -1.01 30.79
N ASN A 274 1.09 -0.26 30.26
CA ASN A 274 1.72 0.87 30.93
C ASN A 274 1.46 2.17 30.15
N ALA A 275 0.56 3.02 30.66
CA ALA A 275 0.14 4.25 30.00
C ALA A 275 1.30 5.24 29.78
N ALA A 276 2.23 5.37 30.74
CA ALA A 276 3.37 6.27 30.63
C ALA A 276 4.37 5.80 29.57
N ASP A 277 4.64 4.49 29.50
CA ASP A 277 5.48 3.91 28.45
C ASP A 277 4.81 4.09 27.08
N TRP A 278 3.51 3.80 26.98
CA TRP A 278 2.74 3.96 25.75
C TRP A 278 2.79 5.40 25.23
N GLU A 279 2.54 6.40 26.08
CA GLU A 279 2.58 7.81 25.70
C GLU A 279 3.97 8.22 25.20
N GLN A 280 5.03 7.77 25.88
CA GLN A 280 6.41 8.03 25.49
C GLN A 280 6.77 7.38 24.15
N GLU A 281 6.38 6.13 23.91
CA GLU A 281 6.64 5.43 22.65
C GLU A 281 5.79 5.97 21.51
N ALA A 282 4.51 6.28 21.75
CA ALA A 282 3.60 6.87 20.77
C ALA A 282 4.12 8.22 20.27
N ALA A 283 4.60 9.09 21.18
CA ALA A 283 5.20 10.38 20.80
C ALA A 283 6.44 10.25 19.90
N ARG A 284 7.13 9.11 19.92
CA ARG A 284 8.33 8.82 19.11
C ARG A 284 8.06 7.94 17.90
N MET A 285 6.84 7.47 17.72
CA MET A 285 6.51 6.49 16.67
C MET A 285 6.90 6.99 15.28
N ALA A 286 6.63 8.26 14.97
CA ALA A 286 7.03 8.86 13.70
C ALA A 286 8.55 8.77 13.45
N ASP A 287 9.37 8.98 14.48
CA ASP A 287 10.83 8.88 14.38
C ASP A 287 11.29 7.43 14.22
N VAL A 288 10.62 6.48 14.87
CA VAL A 288 10.88 5.03 14.74
C VAL A 288 10.64 4.57 13.30
N TYR A 289 9.49 4.91 12.71
CA TYR A 289 9.20 4.56 11.32
C TYR A 289 10.17 5.26 10.36
N LYS A 290 10.43 6.55 10.59
CA LYS A 290 11.28 7.39 9.74
C LYS A 290 12.76 6.95 9.74
N SER A 291 13.25 6.33 10.81
CA SER A 291 14.66 5.97 11.00
C SER A 291 14.96 4.50 10.69
N ALA A 292 13.94 3.68 10.44
CA ALA A 292 14.12 2.29 10.01
C ALA A 292 14.79 2.23 8.62
N VAL A 293 15.56 1.18 8.37
CA VAL A 293 16.14 0.91 7.04
C VAL A 293 15.04 0.51 6.06
N LEU A 294 14.02 -0.19 6.58
CA LEU A 294 12.90 -0.72 5.83
C LEU A 294 11.64 -0.71 6.71
N THR A 295 10.48 -0.46 6.11
CA THR A 295 9.18 -0.76 6.73
C THR A 295 8.47 -1.82 5.90
N ILE A 296 8.25 -3.00 6.48
CA ILE A 296 7.39 -4.04 5.92
C ILE A 296 5.95 -3.67 6.26
N SER A 297 5.09 -3.54 5.26
CA SER A 297 3.65 -3.34 5.46
C SER A 297 2.86 -4.59 5.13
N ALA A 298 2.12 -5.12 6.09
CA ALA A 298 1.28 -6.31 5.94
C ALA A 298 -0.14 -5.96 5.42
N ASP A 299 -0.22 -5.17 4.35
CA ASP A 299 -1.49 -4.56 3.88
C ASP A 299 -2.56 -5.56 3.48
N GLY A 300 -2.15 -6.75 3.00
CA GLY A 300 -3.06 -7.83 2.63
C GLY A 300 -3.55 -8.68 3.80
N ALA A 301 -3.07 -8.41 5.02
CA ALA A 301 -3.39 -9.18 6.22
C ALA A 301 -4.36 -8.40 7.12
N VAL A 302 -5.56 -8.94 7.32
CA VAL A 302 -6.57 -8.36 8.21
C VAL A 302 -6.15 -8.40 9.69
N ASP A 303 -5.27 -9.34 10.04
CA ASP A 303 -4.66 -9.50 11.34
C ASP A 303 -3.32 -10.26 11.22
N SER A 304 -2.62 -10.43 12.34
CA SER A 304 -1.29 -11.04 12.37
C SER A 304 -1.22 -12.54 12.00
N ARG A 305 -2.36 -13.23 11.85
CA ARG A 305 -2.41 -14.68 11.58
C ARG A 305 -2.34 -15.05 10.10
N VAL A 306 -2.48 -14.07 9.20
CA VAL A 306 -2.55 -14.30 7.76
C VAL A 306 -1.18 -14.65 7.14
N GLY A 307 -0.10 -14.06 7.66
CA GLY A 307 1.24 -14.15 7.08
C GLY A 307 1.55 -12.99 6.12
N LEU A 308 2.84 -12.80 5.83
CA LEU A 308 3.31 -11.87 4.80
C LEU A 308 3.26 -12.49 3.40
N PHE A 309 3.25 -13.82 3.31
CA PHE A 309 3.28 -14.57 2.05
C PHE A 309 2.12 -15.58 1.85
N PRO A 310 0.84 -15.30 2.23
CA PRO A 310 -0.27 -16.18 1.84
C PRO A 310 -0.33 -16.39 0.31
N PRO A 311 -0.63 -17.62 -0.16
CA PRO A 311 -0.83 -17.92 -1.57
C PRO A 311 -1.88 -16.99 -2.18
N VAL A 312 -1.56 -16.41 -3.34
CA VAL A 312 -2.51 -15.57 -4.05
C VAL A 312 -3.50 -16.49 -4.78
N LYS A 313 -4.64 -16.81 -4.15
CA LYS A 313 -5.75 -17.50 -4.84
C LYS A 313 -6.26 -16.58 -5.97
N GLN A 314 -5.90 -16.90 -7.21
CA GLN A 314 -6.44 -16.34 -8.48
C GLN A 314 -6.98 -14.90 -8.42
N ARG A 315 -6.21 -13.96 -7.85
CA ARG A 315 -6.58 -12.53 -7.87
C ARG A 315 -6.27 -11.85 -9.20
N ARG A 316 -5.87 -12.61 -10.21
CA ARG A 316 -5.32 -12.07 -11.44
C ARG A 316 -6.19 -12.45 -12.60
N HIS A 317 -6.67 -11.41 -13.25
CA HIS A 317 -7.42 -11.47 -14.48
C HIS A 317 -6.64 -10.61 -15.47
N SER A 318 -5.81 -11.26 -16.28
CA SER A 318 -5.07 -10.54 -17.31
C SER A 318 -6.06 -10.11 -18.38
N VAL A 319 -6.37 -8.81 -18.42
CA VAL A 319 -7.10 -8.21 -19.52
C VAL A 319 -6.09 -7.66 -20.51
N SER A 320 -5.73 -8.45 -21.52
CA SER A 320 -4.93 -7.91 -22.61
C SER A 320 -5.83 -7.05 -23.50
N ILE A 321 -5.56 -5.75 -23.52
CA ILE A 321 -6.21 -4.84 -24.45
C ILE A 321 -5.17 -4.48 -25.48
N LYS A 322 -5.32 -5.05 -26.68
CA LYS A 322 -4.63 -4.47 -27.83
C LYS A 322 -5.30 -3.14 -28.13
N THR A 323 -4.55 -2.06 -27.91
CA THR A 323 -4.95 -0.72 -28.30
C THR A 323 -4.94 -0.63 -29.83
N CYS A 324 -6.11 -0.43 -30.43
CA CYS A 324 -6.25 -0.11 -31.85
C CYS A 324 -6.58 1.38 -31.97
N CYS A 325 -5.61 2.27 -31.78
CA CYS A 325 -5.77 3.68 -32.17
C CYS A 325 -5.08 3.87 -33.54
N PRO A 326 -5.82 4.03 -34.65
CA PRO A 326 -5.24 4.14 -35.99
C PRO A 326 -4.51 5.46 -36.28
N ALA A 327 -4.57 6.45 -35.38
CA ALA A 327 -4.16 7.82 -35.68
C ALA A 327 -2.69 8.18 -35.32
N ASP A 328 -2.01 7.37 -34.49
CA ASP A 328 -0.63 7.66 -34.03
C ASP A 328 0.38 6.54 -34.41
N PHE A 329 -0.01 5.65 -35.32
CA PHE A 329 0.57 4.30 -35.42
C PHE A 329 1.68 4.09 -36.46
N GLU A 330 2.27 5.14 -37.04
CA GLU A 330 3.46 4.95 -37.89
C GLU A 330 4.77 4.76 -37.08
N ALA A 331 4.74 4.86 -35.75
CA ALA A 331 5.96 4.83 -34.92
C ALA A 331 5.99 3.83 -33.74
N ALA A 332 4.88 3.17 -33.37
CA ALA A 332 4.84 2.31 -32.17
C ALA A 332 4.96 0.82 -32.53
N THR A 333 6.09 0.19 -32.20
CA THR A 333 6.45 -1.19 -32.57
C THR A 333 5.97 -2.27 -31.58
N ASP A 334 5.33 -1.91 -30.46
CA ASP A 334 4.87 -2.88 -29.45
C ASP A 334 3.48 -2.51 -28.91
N PRO A 335 2.47 -3.43 -28.91
CA PRO A 335 1.19 -3.17 -28.27
C PRO A 335 1.34 -2.86 -26.77
N GLU A 336 0.72 -1.76 -26.31
CA GLU A 336 0.67 -1.47 -24.87
C GLU A 336 -0.34 -2.41 -24.18
N TYR A 337 0.13 -3.20 -23.22
CA TYR A 337 -0.72 -4.11 -22.45
C TYR A 337 -1.14 -3.48 -21.13
N LEU A 338 -2.46 -3.45 -20.89
CA LEU A 338 -3.02 -3.31 -19.55
C LEU A 338 -3.10 -4.68 -18.87
N TYR A 339 -3.07 -4.65 -17.55
CA TYR A 339 -3.25 -5.81 -16.69
C TYR A 339 -4.25 -5.43 -15.62
N GLY A 340 -5.05 -6.41 -15.21
CA GLY A 340 -6.03 -6.24 -14.17
C GLY A 340 -5.81 -7.24 -13.04
N ARG A 341 -6.20 -6.87 -11.83
CA ARG A 341 -6.28 -7.79 -10.71
C ARG A 341 -7.42 -7.41 -9.79
N MET A 342 -8.06 -8.42 -9.22
CA MET A 342 -8.87 -8.24 -8.03
C MET A 342 -7.92 -7.98 -6.86
N THR A 343 -8.27 -7.08 -5.95
CA THR A 343 -7.40 -6.72 -4.84
C THR A 343 -8.23 -6.53 -3.58
N ASP A 344 -7.72 -7.04 -2.47
CA ASP A 344 -8.30 -6.77 -1.14
C ASP A 344 -7.37 -5.82 -0.40
N LEU A 345 -6.64 -4.97 -1.15
CA LEU A 345 -5.90 -3.86 -0.57
C LEU A 345 -6.91 -2.96 0.14
N TYR A 346 -7.14 -3.25 1.42
CA TYR A 346 -7.39 -2.25 2.42
C TYR A 346 -6.13 -1.39 2.42
N VAL A 347 -6.17 -0.29 1.67
CA VAL A 347 -5.15 0.74 1.74
C VAL A 347 -5.27 1.38 3.12
N ASN A 348 -4.67 0.76 4.12
CA ASN A 348 -4.60 1.25 5.50
C ASN A 348 -3.46 2.29 5.59
N MET A 349 -3.43 3.25 4.65
CA MET A 349 -2.46 4.35 4.68
C MET A 349 -2.81 5.41 5.73
N ASP A 350 -4.02 5.40 6.28
CA ASP A 350 -4.45 6.34 7.31
C ASP A 350 -3.79 6.11 8.68
N ARG A 351 -3.07 4.99 8.88
CA ARG A 351 -2.38 4.71 10.15
C ARG A 351 -0.89 4.95 10.16
N VAL A 352 -0.28 5.34 9.03
CA VAL A 352 1.17 5.62 8.99
C VAL A 352 1.50 7.11 9.20
N PHE A 353 0.54 8.03 9.09
CA PHE A 353 0.78 9.47 9.34
C PHE A 353 -0.41 10.24 9.96
N GLY A 354 -0.88 9.76 11.11
CA GLY A 354 -1.75 10.54 12.01
C GLY A 354 -0.96 11.29 13.09
N VAL A 355 0.05 12.09 12.73
CA VAL A 355 0.56 13.12 13.66
C VAL A 355 -0.41 14.29 13.56
N HIS A 356 -1.40 14.31 14.44
CA HIS A 356 -2.01 15.58 14.84
C HIS A 356 -0.88 16.42 15.45
N THR A 357 -0.52 17.49 14.77
CA THR A 357 0.24 18.56 15.39
C THR A 357 -0.58 19.07 16.56
N ALA A 358 -0.15 18.75 17.78
CA ALA A 358 -0.55 19.46 18.99
C ALA A 358 -0.26 20.94 18.74
N GLY A 359 -1.32 21.70 18.49
CA GLY A 359 -1.27 23.06 17.99
C GLY A 359 -2.52 23.85 18.39
N SER A 360 -3.02 23.61 19.59
CA SER A 360 -3.75 24.56 20.46
C SER A 360 -4.34 23.75 21.62
N ALA A 361 -3.76 23.92 22.81
CA ALA A 361 -4.50 23.71 24.05
C ALA A 361 -5.60 24.79 24.13
N GLU A 362 -6.69 24.50 24.86
CA GLU A 362 -8.03 25.14 24.80
C GLU A 362 -8.86 24.44 23.71
N ASP A 363 -9.65 23.38 23.95
CA ASP A 363 -10.63 23.15 25.00
C ASP A 363 -10.77 21.66 25.32
N ALA A 364 -10.68 21.30 26.59
CA ALA A 364 -11.04 19.98 27.10
C ALA A 364 -12.29 20.11 27.96
N GLU A 365 -13.40 19.51 27.55
CA GLU A 365 -14.45 19.07 28.46
C GLU A 365 -14.67 17.55 28.28
N PRO A 366 -14.67 16.76 29.37
CA PRO A 366 -14.84 15.32 29.31
C PRO A 366 -16.32 14.94 29.44
N LEU A 367 -16.87 14.21 28.48
CA LEU A 367 -18.15 13.51 28.67
C LEU A 367 -17.92 12.10 29.21
N SER A 368 -18.20 12.00 30.51
CA SER A 368 -18.44 10.78 31.26
C SER A 368 -19.61 9.95 30.69
N ARG A 369 -19.37 8.66 30.44
CA ARG A 369 -20.15 7.53 30.99
C ARG A 369 -19.49 6.19 30.69
#